data_AF-A0A8T0FXW1-F1
#
_entry.id   AF-A0A8T0FXW1-F1
#
_cell.length_a   1.000
_cell.length_b   1.000
_cell.length_c   1.000
_cell.angle_alpha   90.00
_cell.angle_beta   90.00
_cell.angle_gamma   90.00
#
_symmetry.space_group_name_H-M   'P 1'
#
loop_
_entity.id
_entity.type
_entity.pdbx_description
1 polymer ?
#
loop_
_entity_poly.entity_id
_entity_poly.type
_entity_poly.pdbx_seq_one_letter_code
_entity_poly.pdbx_strand_id
1 'polypeptide(L)'
;MSLLHLPDDVLEKILSYISYDEVSRCRLVCRRINYVSKRVLNRGFHKVERYHAQCLRQVKSQLPRRESERRKHPLARHCDILTAVETRLSLLGMTFMKFIEMNLCCFIPGKVLDEIYKVLRYVTNEQSPVRAHEVLQELRDLSSMAMEHFDEKISPAFRKRKDPGPKIVTGISIFAPSLSHHSKLTSRHSSNDHKSSHKWKEEVKSMAQKQLASRKEIQFLKQRIGEMNKSHSELEKKVFELQNLLATHTEKLKEQDLKLGVVHHLVEIKTGVSPTMDVLPPTVTSDDTTTVTVTEVKANLQPSIKKRRQVRRINDRCRKRLKKN
;
A
#
# COMPACT_ATOMS: atom_id res chain seq x y z
N MET A 1 29.82 -22.77 13.92
CA MET A 1 29.17 -21.59 13.28
C MET A 1 27.81 -21.38 13.90
N SER A 2 27.58 -20.27 14.60
CA SER A 2 26.25 -19.97 15.16
C SER A 2 25.34 -19.40 14.07
N LEU A 3 24.08 -19.86 14.03
CA LEU A 3 23.03 -19.36 13.14
C LEU A 3 22.93 -17.82 13.20
N LEU A 4 23.22 -17.25 14.37
CA LEU A 4 23.19 -15.81 14.63
C LEU A 4 24.37 -15.03 14.07
N HIS A 5 25.29 -15.64 13.32
CA HIS A 5 26.35 -14.93 12.60
C HIS A 5 26.08 -14.83 11.09
N LEU A 6 25.07 -15.53 10.58
CA LEU A 6 24.69 -15.44 9.17
C LEU A 6 24.17 -14.04 8.84
N PRO A 7 24.34 -13.52 7.61
CA PRO A 7 23.71 -12.28 7.16
C PRO A 7 22.17 -12.36 7.22
N ASP A 8 21.52 -11.20 7.39
CA ASP A 8 20.05 -11.14 7.51
C ASP A 8 19.34 -11.72 6.28
N ASP A 9 19.90 -11.57 5.08
CA ASP A 9 19.31 -12.11 3.85
C ASP A 9 19.36 -13.64 3.80
N VAL A 10 20.39 -14.26 4.39
CA VAL A 10 20.49 -15.72 4.52
C VAL A 10 19.46 -16.23 5.52
N LEU A 11 19.30 -15.52 6.64
CA LEU A 11 18.25 -15.83 7.61
C LEU A 11 16.85 -15.66 7.01
N GLU A 12 16.62 -14.59 6.23
CA GLU A 12 15.37 -14.38 5.50
C GLU A 12 15.09 -15.53 4.53
N LYS A 13 16.14 -16.01 3.84
CA LYS A 13 16.04 -17.16 2.94
C LYS A 13 15.74 -18.46 3.68
N ILE A 14 16.38 -18.73 4.80
CA ILE A 14 16.08 -19.91 5.65
C ILE A 14 14.61 -19.86 6.11
N LEU A 15 14.17 -18.72 6.63
CA LEU A 15 12.79 -18.52 7.07
C LEU A 15 11.76 -18.59 5.92
N SER A 16 12.19 -18.50 4.65
CA SER A 16 11.29 -18.64 3.51
C SER A 16 10.87 -20.09 3.20
N TYR A 17 11.51 -21.08 3.84
CA TYR A 17 11.18 -22.50 3.68
C TYR A 17 10.16 -23.03 4.69
N ILE A 18 9.78 -22.20 5.68
CA ILE A 18 8.78 -22.53 6.70
C ILE A 18 7.51 -21.69 6.47
N SER A 19 6.39 -22.09 7.07
CA SER A 19 5.13 -21.35 6.91
C SER A 19 5.21 -19.97 7.54
N TYR A 20 4.36 -19.03 7.11
CA TYR A 20 4.33 -17.71 7.74
C TYR A 20 3.91 -17.79 9.21
N ASP A 21 3.03 -18.74 9.58
CA ASP A 21 2.70 -19.02 10.98
C ASP A 21 3.95 -19.42 11.80
N GLU A 22 4.77 -20.31 11.26
CA GLU A 22 6.05 -20.69 11.87
C GLU A 22 6.99 -19.49 12.01
N VAL A 23 7.13 -18.68 10.96
CA VAL A 23 7.92 -17.43 11.00
C VAL A 23 7.42 -16.50 12.11
N SER A 24 6.10 -16.42 12.31
CA SER A 24 5.48 -15.63 13.38
C SER A 24 5.88 -16.15 14.77
N ARG A 25 5.87 -17.48 14.97
CA ARG A 25 6.31 -18.12 16.22
C ARG A 25 7.80 -17.92 16.49
N CYS A 26 8.64 -17.96 15.45
CA CYS A 26 10.08 -17.71 15.57
C CYS A 26 10.42 -16.31 16.15
N ARG A 27 9.51 -15.35 16.09
CA ARG A 27 9.71 -14.00 16.65
C ARG A 27 9.98 -13.99 18.16
N LEU A 28 9.58 -15.04 18.88
CA LEU A 28 9.77 -15.16 20.32
C LEU A 28 11.17 -15.70 20.69
N VAL A 29 11.94 -16.20 19.73
CA VAL A 29 13.23 -16.87 19.99
C VAL A 29 14.31 -15.88 20.42
N CYS A 30 14.56 -14.83 19.63
CA CYS A 30 15.54 -13.79 20.01
C CYS A 30 15.29 -12.47 19.25
N ARG A 31 15.95 -11.38 19.69
CA ARG A 31 15.78 -10.04 19.09
C ARG A 31 16.12 -10.00 17.60
N ARG A 32 17.18 -10.71 17.19
CA ARG A 32 17.62 -10.75 15.79
C ARG A 32 16.61 -11.50 14.92
N ILE A 33 16.18 -12.69 15.34
CA ILE A 33 15.17 -13.48 14.62
C ILE A 33 13.85 -12.70 14.56
N ASN A 34 13.45 -12.03 15.65
CA ASN A 34 12.29 -11.14 15.62
C ASN A 34 12.40 -10.07 14.54
N TYR A 35 13.56 -9.39 14.42
CA TYR A 35 13.77 -8.39 13.39
C TYR A 35 13.63 -8.97 11.97
N VAL A 36 14.26 -10.11 11.68
CA VAL A 36 14.20 -10.75 10.36
C VAL A 36 12.79 -11.29 10.06
N SER A 37 12.16 -11.99 11.01
CA SER A 37 10.78 -12.51 10.86
C SER A 37 9.77 -11.40 10.56
N LYS A 38 9.92 -10.21 11.17
CA LYS A 38 9.07 -9.05 10.84
C LYS A 38 9.21 -8.64 9.37
N ARG A 39 10.44 -8.59 8.86
CA ARG A 39 10.71 -8.29 7.45
C ARG A 39 10.08 -9.34 6.54
N VAL A 40 10.24 -10.63 6.86
CA VAL A 40 9.64 -11.75 6.10
C VAL A 40 8.11 -11.60 6.03
N LEU A 41 7.44 -11.39 7.16
CA LEU A 41 5.98 -11.27 7.24
C LEU A 41 5.46 -10.04 6.48
N ASN A 42 6.07 -8.88 6.70
CA ASN A 42 5.66 -7.64 6.02
C ASN A 42 5.87 -7.75 4.51
N ARG A 43 7.01 -8.30 4.07
CA ARG A 43 7.27 -8.56 2.65
C ARG A 43 6.33 -9.63 2.09
N GLY A 44 5.98 -10.63 2.88
CA GLY A 44 5.04 -11.70 2.55
C GLY A 44 3.67 -11.17 2.17
N PHE A 45 3.17 -10.16 2.88
CA PHE A 45 1.90 -9.51 2.53
C PHE A 45 1.95 -8.79 1.19
N HIS A 46 2.98 -7.97 0.96
CA HIS A 46 3.13 -7.30 -0.34
C HIS A 46 3.30 -8.30 -1.49
N LYS A 47 3.95 -9.45 -1.24
CA LYS A 47 4.05 -10.55 -2.22
C LYS A 47 2.67 -11.14 -2.53
N VAL A 48 1.85 -11.40 -1.50
CA VAL A 48 0.53 -12.01 -1.71
C VAL A 48 -0.44 -11.05 -2.40
N GLU A 49 -0.38 -9.75 -2.09
CA GLU A 49 -1.16 -8.73 -2.81
C GLU A 49 -0.82 -8.70 -4.32
N ARG A 50 0.47 -8.75 -4.67
CA ARG A 50 0.89 -8.80 -6.07
C ARG A 50 0.44 -10.08 -6.77
N TYR A 51 0.57 -11.22 -6.08
CA TYR A 51 0.18 -12.52 -6.61
C TYR A 51 -1.34 -12.60 -6.83
N HIS A 52 -2.14 -12.17 -5.85
CA HIS A 52 -3.59 -12.03 -5.99
C HIS A 52 -3.96 -11.14 -7.18
N ALA A 53 -3.33 -9.97 -7.31
CA ALA A 53 -3.63 -9.03 -8.38
C ALA A 53 -3.32 -9.64 -9.77
N GLN A 54 -2.28 -10.48 -9.87
CA GLN A 54 -1.97 -11.24 -11.07
C GLN A 54 -3.07 -12.26 -11.38
N CYS A 55 -3.46 -13.11 -10.42
CA CYS A 55 -4.54 -14.09 -10.59
C CYS A 55 -5.85 -13.41 -11.02
N LEU A 56 -6.22 -12.31 -10.36
CA LEU A 56 -7.45 -11.58 -10.66
C LEU A 56 -7.44 -10.98 -12.07
N ARG A 57 -6.31 -10.39 -12.51
CA ARG A 57 -6.17 -9.88 -13.88
C ARG A 57 -6.28 -11.00 -14.92
N GLN A 58 -5.62 -12.13 -14.68
CA GLN A 58 -5.66 -13.28 -15.58
C GLN A 58 -7.08 -13.81 -15.75
N VAL A 59 -7.82 -14.00 -14.65
CA VAL A 59 -9.22 -14.45 -14.70
C VAL A 59 -10.10 -13.40 -15.36
N LYS A 60 -10.02 -12.13 -14.97
CA LYS A 60 -10.86 -11.05 -15.53
C LYS A 60 -10.65 -10.86 -17.04
N SER A 61 -9.43 -11.10 -17.55
CA SER A 61 -9.14 -10.98 -18.99
C SER A 61 -9.84 -12.02 -19.86
N GLN A 62 -10.23 -13.16 -19.28
CA GLN A 62 -10.92 -14.26 -19.96
C GLN A 62 -12.45 -14.19 -19.81
N LEU A 63 -12.96 -13.26 -19.01
CA LEU A 63 -14.40 -13.13 -18.78
C LEU A 63 -15.06 -12.30 -19.89
N PRO A 64 -16.28 -12.68 -20.31
CA PRO A 64 -17.11 -11.85 -21.17
C PRO A 64 -17.36 -10.47 -20.55
N ARG A 65 -17.48 -9.45 -21.40
CA ARG A 65 -17.73 -8.07 -20.96
C ARG A 65 -19.13 -7.91 -20.35
N ARG A 66 -20.14 -8.58 -20.93
CA ARG A 66 -21.53 -8.55 -20.50
C ARG A 66 -21.74 -9.38 -19.23
N GLU A 67 -22.44 -8.81 -18.26
CA GLU A 67 -22.68 -9.42 -16.95
C GLU A 67 -23.51 -10.71 -17.03
N SER A 68 -24.52 -10.76 -17.89
CA SER A 68 -25.38 -11.94 -18.07
C SER A 68 -24.60 -13.16 -18.60
N GLU A 69 -23.66 -12.93 -19.50
CA GLU A 69 -22.76 -13.96 -20.06
C GLU A 69 -21.70 -14.37 -19.04
N ARG A 70 -21.13 -13.38 -18.34
CA ARG A 70 -20.16 -13.61 -17.27
C ARG A 70 -20.70 -14.53 -16.18
N ARG A 71 -21.95 -14.37 -15.74
CA ARG A 71 -22.56 -15.24 -14.70
C ARG A 71 -22.67 -16.71 -15.09
N LYS A 72 -22.73 -17.01 -16.38
CA LYS A 72 -22.79 -18.39 -16.91
C LYS A 72 -21.40 -18.97 -17.20
N HIS A 73 -20.35 -18.14 -17.15
CA HIS A 73 -18.99 -18.54 -17.49
C HIS A 73 -18.37 -19.43 -16.40
N PRO A 74 -17.59 -20.47 -16.76
CA PRO A 74 -16.93 -21.34 -15.77
C PRO A 74 -16.05 -20.58 -14.77
N LEU A 75 -15.36 -19.53 -15.23
CA LEU A 75 -14.50 -18.67 -14.40
C LEU A 75 -15.24 -17.63 -13.56
N ALA A 76 -16.58 -17.55 -13.62
CA ALA A 76 -17.34 -16.60 -12.81
C ALA A 76 -17.07 -16.79 -11.31
N ARG A 77 -17.16 -18.05 -10.86
CA ARG A 77 -16.91 -18.42 -9.45
C ARG A 77 -15.49 -18.10 -9.00
N HIS A 78 -14.52 -18.35 -9.87
CA HIS A 78 -13.12 -17.98 -9.64
C HIS A 78 -12.97 -16.48 -9.37
N CYS A 79 -13.59 -15.65 -10.23
CA CYS A 79 -13.56 -14.20 -10.07
C CYS A 79 -14.25 -13.73 -8.79
N ASP A 80 -15.37 -14.35 -8.41
CA ASP A 80 -16.08 -14.02 -7.17
C ASP A 80 -15.22 -14.31 -5.93
N ILE A 81 -14.55 -15.46 -5.89
CA ILE A 81 -13.65 -15.82 -4.79
C ILE A 81 -12.49 -14.83 -4.74
N LEU A 82 -11.82 -14.56 -5.87
CA LEU A 82 -10.69 -13.62 -5.91
C LEU A 82 -11.11 -12.20 -5.52
N THR A 83 -12.29 -11.74 -5.90
CA THR A 83 -12.83 -10.42 -5.50
C THR A 83 -13.11 -10.37 -4.00
N ALA A 84 -13.60 -11.47 -3.42
CA ALA A 84 -13.78 -11.57 -1.99
C ALA A 84 -12.45 -11.64 -1.21
N VAL A 85 -11.41 -12.30 -1.76
CA VAL A 85 -10.02 -12.22 -1.22
C VAL A 85 -9.48 -10.80 -1.30
N GLU A 86 -9.70 -10.08 -2.41
CA GLU A 86 -9.30 -8.67 -2.58
C GLU A 86 -9.87 -7.79 -1.46
N THR A 87 -11.13 -8.03 -1.10
CA THR A 87 -11.80 -7.31 -0.02
C THR A 87 -11.11 -7.58 1.32
N ARG A 88 -10.73 -8.83 1.61
CA ARG A 88 -10.03 -9.19 2.85
C ARG A 88 -8.62 -8.59 2.90
N LEU A 89 -7.86 -8.69 1.81
CA LEU A 89 -6.54 -8.04 1.67
C LEU A 89 -6.62 -6.53 1.91
N SER A 90 -7.62 -5.87 1.30
CA SER A 90 -7.82 -4.42 1.47
C SER A 90 -8.12 -4.05 2.92
N LEU A 91 -8.98 -4.80 3.61
CA LEU A 91 -9.28 -4.56 5.03
C LEU A 91 -8.04 -4.71 5.89
N LEU A 92 -7.29 -5.81 5.74
CA LEU A 92 -6.03 -6.03 6.46
C LEU A 92 -5.01 -4.92 6.16
N GLY A 93 -4.90 -4.51 4.89
CA GLY A 93 -4.05 -3.41 4.47
C GLY A 93 -4.40 -2.10 5.15
N MET A 94 -5.69 -1.73 5.17
CA MET A 94 -6.18 -0.52 5.85
C MET A 94 -5.94 -0.56 7.36
N THR A 95 -6.07 -1.72 7.99
CA THR A 95 -5.85 -1.89 9.44
C THR A 95 -4.37 -1.77 9.80
N PHE A 96 -3.49 -2.43 9.06
CA PHE A 96 -2.10 -2.64 9.49
C PHE A 96 -1.08 -1.73 8.81
N MET A 97 -1.22 -1.41 7.51
CA MET A 97 -0.12 -0.85 6.71
C MET A 97 0.45 0.44 7.28
N LYS A 98 -0.44 1.37 7.67
CA LYS A 98 -0.02 2.65 8.27
C LYS A 98 0.88 2.46 9.50
N PHE A 99 0.58 1.48 10.35
CA PHE A 99 1.35 1.23 11.57
C PHE A 99 2.64 0.47 11.29
N ILE A 100 2.65 -0.38 10.27
CA ILE A 100 3.83 -1.09 9.79
C ILE A 100 4.83 -0.09 9.18
N GLU A 101 4.38 0.82 8.31
CA GLU A 101 5.21 1.87 7.70
C GLU A 101 5.84 2.80 8.74
N MET A 102 5.09 3.11 9.80
CA MET A 102 5.59 3.91 10.92
C MET A 102 6.50 3.12 11.89
N ASN A 103 6.79 1.84 11.60
CA ASN A 103 7.50 0.92 12.49
C ASN A 103 6.90 0.81 13.91
N LEU A 104 5.60 1.08 14.05
CA LEU A 104 4.90 1.00 15.33
C LEU A 104 4.50 -0.44 15.65
N CYS A 105 4.16 -1.23 14.64
CA CYS A 105 3.81 -2.63 14.77
C CYS A 105 4.35 -3.48 13.62
N CYS A 106 4.31 -4.78 13.81
CA CYS A 106 4.60 -5.79 12.81
C CYS A 106 3.63 -6.92 13.06
N PHE A 107 2.50 -6.87 12.38
CA PHE A 107 1.33 -7.61 12.81
C PHE A 107 0.52 -8.08 11.62
N ILE A 108 1.17 -8.72 10.66
CA ILE A 108 0.42 -9.58 9.77
C ILE A 108 0.53 -10.96 10.38
N PRO A 109 -0.55 -11.50 10.95
CA PRO A 109 -0.52 -12.84 11.52
C PRO A 109 -0.10 -13.81 10.45
N GLY A 110 0.93 -14.61 10.74
CA GLY A 110 1.48 -15.55 9.78
C GLY A 110 0.42 -16.50 9.24
N LYS A 111 -0.43 -17.01 10.13
CA LYS A 111 -1.57 -17.88 9.79
C LYS A 111 -2.54 -17.27 8.78
N VAL A 112 -2.77 -15.95 8.82
CA VAL A 112 -3.62 -15.25 7.84
C VAL A 112 -2.96 -15.29 6.45
N LEU A 113 -1.64 -15.06 6.36
CA LEU A 113 -0.91 -15.14 5.09
C LEU A 113 -0.95 -16.55 4.51
N ASP A 114 -0.72 -17.56 5.34
CA ASP A 114 -0.77 -18.96 4.92
C ASP A 114 -2.15 -19.31 4.34
N GLU A 115 -3.23 -18.86 5.00
CA GLU A 115 -4.59 -19.11 4.55
C GLU A 115 -4.91 -18.38 3.22
N ILE A 116 -4.41 -17.15 3.02
CA ILE A 116 -4.56 -16.46 1.74
C ILE A 116 -3.86 -17.26 0.63
N TYR A 117 -2.63 -17.73 0.84
CA TYR A 117 -1.93 -18.53 -0.16
C TYR A 117 -2.63 -19.87 -0.43
N LYS A 118 -3.19 -20.52 0.60
CA LYS A 118 -3.99 -21.74 0.45
C LYS A 118 -5.21 -21.49 -0.45
N VAL A 119 -5.98 -20.43 -0.18
CA VAL A 119 -7.13 -20.06 -1.02
C VAL A 119 -6.71 -19.71 -2.45
N LEU A 120 -5.66 -18.90 -2.63
CA LEU A 120 -5.20 -18.51 -3.98
C LEU A 120 -4.72 -19.71 -4.80
N ARG A 121 -3.98 -20.64 -4.18
CA ARG A 121 -3.55 -21.88 -4.84
C ARG A 121 -4.72 -22.79 -5.18
N TYR A 122 -5.69 -22.92 -4.26
CA TYR A 122 -6.92 -23.68 -4.50
C TYR A 122 -7.67 -23.13 -5.72
N VAL A 123 -7.93 -21.82 -5.77
CA VAL A 123 -8.64 -21.19 -6.90
C VAL A 123 -7.85 -21.33 -8.20
N THR A 124 -6.51 -21.29 -8.17
CA THR A 124 -5.70 -21.38 -9.39
C THR A 124 -5.67 -22.81 -9.96
N ASN A 125 -5.79 -23.84 -9.12
CA ASN A 125 -5.63 -25.23 -9.54
C ASN A 125 -6.96 -25.97 -9.76
N GLU A 126 -8.05 -25.50 -9.15
CA GLU A 126 -9.35 -26.17 -9.18
C GLU A 126 -10.21 -25.70 -10.35
N GLN A 127 -10.67 -26.62 -11.21
CA GLN A 127 -11.45 -26.22 -12.39
C GLN A 127 -12.87 -25.76 -12.02
N SER A 128 -13.45 -26.33 -10.95
CA SER A 128 -14.79 -25.99 -10.49
C SER A 128 -14.81 -25.69 -8.99
N PRO A 129 -14.35 -24.50 -8.56
CA PRO A 129 -14.24 -24.19 -7.15
C PRO A 129 -15.61 -24.15 -6.47
N VAL A 130 -15.62 -24.59 -5.22
CA VAL A 130 -16.79 -24.53 -4.33
C VAL A 130 -17.18 -23.07 -4.08
N ARG A 131 -18.39 -22.83 -3.57
CA ARG A 131 -18.90 -21.47 -3.36
C ARG A 131 -17.95 -20.66 -2.47
N ALA A 132 -17.82 -19.38 -2.77
CA ALA A 132 -16.87 -18.49 -2.11
C ALA A 132 -17.03 -18.41 -0.59
N HIS A 133 -18.23 -18.61 -0.05
CA HIS A 133 -18.45 -18.55 1.40
C HIS A 133 -17.80 -19.72 2.14
N GLU A 134 -17.76 -20.91 1.54
CA GLU A 134 -17.15 -22.11 2.13
C GLU A 134 -15.62 -22.01 2.07
N VAL A 135 -15.10 -21.65 0.90
CA VAL A 135 -13.64 -21.51 0.67
C VAL A 135 -13.02 -20.42 1.54
N LEU A 136 -13.76 -19.34 1.80
CA LEU A 136 -13.23 -18.16 2.50
C LEU A 136 -13.56 -18.14 3.99
N GLN A 137 -14.26 -19.13 4.54
CA GLN A 137 -14.72 -19.09 5.93
C GLN A 137 -13.54 -18.90 6.90
N GLU A 138 -12.54 -19.78 6.83
CA GLU A 138 -11.35 -19.70 7.68
C GLU A 138 -10.59 -18.38 7.47
N LEU A 139 -10.42 -17.94 6.22
CA LEU A 139 -9.76 -16.66 5.93
C LEU A 139 -10.52 -15.47 6.54
N ARG A 140 -11.86 -15.47 6.49
CA ARG A 140 -12.68 -14.40 7.07
C ARG A 140 -12.54 -14.37 8.57
N ASP A 141 -12.63 -15.53 9.22
CA ASP A 141 -12.58 -15.64 10.68
C ASP A 141 -11.19 -15.21 11.19
N LEU A 142 -10.13 -15.73 10.59
CA LEU A 142 -8.75 -15.33 10.92
C LEU A 142 -8.52 -13.83 10.68
N SER A 143 -9.04 -13.27 9.58
CA SER A 143 -8.90 -11.84 9.29
C SER A 143 -9.64 -10.98 10.32
N SER A 144 -10.87 -11.36 10.69
CA SER A 144 -11.66 -10.64 11.69
C SER A 144 -11.00 -10.69 13.07
N MET A 145 -10.58 -11.87 13.53
CA MET A 145 -9.85 -12.02 14.80
C MET A 145 -8.57 -11.18 14.82
N ALA A 146 -7.84 -11.12 13.71
CA ALA A 146 -6.63 -10.32 13.60
C ALA A 146 -6.90 -8.82 13.77
N MET A 147 -7.96 -8.31 13.13
CA MET A 147 -8.35 -6.90 13.21
C MET A 147 -8.89 -6.55 14.60
N GLU A 148 -9.74 -7.39 15.18
CA GLU A 148 -10.29 -7.20 16.52
C GLU A 148 -9.18 -7.17 17.57
N HIS A 149 -8.27 -8.15 17.54
CA HIS A 149 -7.12 -8.16 18.45
C HIS A 149 -6.26 -6.90 18.31
N PHE A 150 -6.09 -6.41 17.08
CA PHE A 150 -5.36 -5.18 16.85
C PHE A 150 -6.04 -3.96 17.46
N ASP A 151 -7.35 -3.80 17.22
CA ASP A 151 -8.11 -2.66 17.72
C ASP A 151 -8.24 -2.67 19.25
N GLU A 152 -8.38 -3.85 19.86
CA GLU A 152 -8.55 -3.97 21.32
C GLU A 152 -7.23 -3.92 22.10
N LYS A 153 -6.19 -4.62 21.62
CA LYS A 153 -4.97 -4.84 22.41
C LYS A 153 -3.79 -4.00 21.94
N ILE A 154 -3.69 -3.74 20.64
CA ILE A 154 -2.48 -3.19 20.03
C ILE A 154 -2.60 -1.68 19.80
N SER A 155 -3.65 -1.25 19.09
CA SER A 155 -3.92 0.15 18.75
C SER A 155 -3.94 1.08 19.99
N PRO A 156 -4.57 0.70 21.13
CA PRO A 156 -4.60 1.55 22.33
C PRO A 156 -3.22 1.74 22.96
N ALA A 157 -2.33 0.74 22.87
CA ALA A 157 -0.98 0.83 23.40
C ALA A 157 -0.13 1.89 22.67
N PHE A 158 -0.40 2.14 21.38
CA PHE A 158 0.25 3.22 20.63
C PHE A 158 -0.25 4.60 21.00
N ARG A 159 -1.53 4.72 21.40
CA ARG A 159 -2.12 5.99 21.82
C ARG A 159 -1.62 6.42 23.19
N LYS A 160 -1.50 5.49 24.14
CA LYS A 160 -0.96 5.75 25.49
C LYS A 160 0.50 6.22 25.49
N ARG A 161 1.29 5.82 24.48
CA ARG A 161 2.69 6.28 24.33
C ARG A 161 2.83 7.68 23.73
N LYS A 162 1.75 8.28 23.24
CA LYS A 162 1.75 9.63 22.63
C LYS A 162 1.40 10.75 23.61
N ASP A 163 1.14 10.47 24.88
CA ASP A 163 0.99 11.51 25.90
C ASP A 163 2.37 11.88 26.48
N PRO A 164 2.90 13.09 26.24
CA PRO A 164 4.09 13.58 26.92
C PRO A 164 3.68 14.41 28.14
N GLY A 165 3.92 13.87 29.34
CA GLY A 165 4.17 14.66 30.54
C GLY A 165 2.98 15.40 31.20
N PRO A 166 3.20 15.96 32.41
CA PRO A 166 2.17 16.57 33.22
C PRO A 166 1.64 17.84 32.55
N LYS A 167 0.31 18.01 32.55
CA LYS A 167 -0.33 19.27 32.17
C LYS A 167 0.13 20.35 33.16
N ILE A 168 1.10 21.16 32.77
CA ILE A 168 1.34 22.45 33.42
C ILE A 168 0.09 23.28 33.14
N VAL A 169 -0.72 23.50 34.16
CA VAL A 169 -1.81 24.46 34.16
C VAL A 169 -1.18 25.85 34.10
N THR A 170 -1.01 26.40 32.91
CA THR A 170 -0.80 27.84 32.72
C THR A 170 -2.15 28.53 32.80
N GLY A 171 -2.58 28.87 34.01
CA GLY A 171 -3.59 29.88 34.28
C GLY A 171 -2.92 31.04 35.00
N ILE A 172 -2.60 32.10 34.25
CA ILE A 172 -2.22 33.39 34.83
C ILE A 172 -3.47 33.95 35.52
N SER A 173 -3.39 34.15 36.84
CA SER A 173 -4.21 35.14 37.53
C SER A 173 -3.28 35.94 38.44
N ILE A 174 -3.10 37.20 38.06
CA ILE A 174 -2.42 38.24 38.83
C ILE A 174 -3.50 38.89 39.69
N PHE A 175 -3.43 38.73 41.01
CA PHE A 175 -3.72 39.74 42.05
C PHE A 175 -3.37 39.13 43.43
N ALA A 176 -2.49 39.79 44.19
CA ALA A 176 -1.96 39.39 45.51
C ALA A 176 -2.94 39.77 46.67
N PRO A 177 -2.61 39.74 48.00
CA PRO A 177 -1.45 39.19 48.75
C PRO A 177 -1.79 38.42 50.08
N SER A 178 -0.73 37.92 50.74
CA SER A 178 -0.59 37.56 52.19
C SER A 178 -1.14 36.22 52.69
N LEU A 179 -0.28 35.40 53.34
CA LEU A 179 -0.23 35.21 54.80
C LEU A 179 0.77 34.08 55.16
N SER A 180 1.62 34.41 56.13
CA SER A 180 2.61 33.57 56.83
C SER A 180 1.99 32.43 57.62
N HIS A 181 2.62 31.25 57.68
CA HIS A 181 2.65 30.41 58.89
C HIS A 181 3.88 29.47 58.95
N HIS A 182 4.58 29.57 60.09
CA HIS A 182 5.52 28.65 60.77
C HIS A 182 5.51 27.17 60.31
N SER A 183 6.62 26.42 60.32
CA SER A 183 7.49 26.14 61.47
C SER A 183 8.72 25.31 61.06
N LYS A 184 9.78 25.42 61.86
CA LYS A 184 11.09 24.75 61.76
C LYS A 184 10.99 23.24 62.01
N LEU A 185 11.81 22.43 61.32
CA LEU A 185 12.44 21.26 61.94
C LEU A 185 13.85 20.97 61.37
N THR A 186 14.80 21.08 62.30
CA THR A 186 16.11 20.44 62.49
C THR A 186 16.72 19.48 61.44
N SER A 187 17.94 19.84 61.01
CA SER A 187 19.21 19.05 61.04
C SER A 187 19.24 17.58 60.58
N ARG A 188 20.01 17.28 59.52
CA ARG A 188 21.31 16.55 59.56
C ARG A 188 21.80 16.15 58.16
N HIS A 189 23.11 16.32 57.93
CA HIS A 189 24.01 15.68 56.96
C HIS A 189 23.51 15.37 55.52
N SER A 190 24.23 15.85 54.50
CA SER A 190 25.39 15.11 53.94
C SER A 190 25.95 15.83 52.70
N SER A 191 27.24 16.09 52.72
CA SER A 191 28.02 16.68 51.63
C SER A 191 28.21 15.64 50.52
N ASN A 192 27.38 15.63 49.47
CA ASN A 192 27.69 14.82 48.27
C ASN A 192 27.10 15.29 46.93
N ASP A 193 26.55 16.51 46.83
CA ASP A 193 25.83 16.97 45.63
C ASP A 193 26.69 17.33 44.40
N HIS A 194 28.03 17.40 44.53
CA HIS A 194 28.87 17.85 43.42
C HIS A 194 29.15 16.80 42.33
N LYS A 195 29.12 15.49 42.63
CA LYS A 195 29.42 14.43 41.64
C LYS A 195 28.23 14.06 40.74
N SER A 196 27.00 14.14 41.26
CA SER A 196 25.77 13.87 40.49
C SER A 196 25.53 14.94 39.42
N SER A 197 25.76 16.22 39.76
CA SER A 197 25.56 17.35 38.85
C SER A 197 26.43 17.30 37.58
N HIS A 198 27.66 16.77 37.68
CA HIS A 198 28.56 16.65 36.52
C HIS A 198 28.10 15.59 35.51
N LYS A 199 27.61 14.43 35.99
CA LYS A 199 27.17 13.32 35.13
C LYS A 199 25.93 13.70 34.29
N TRP A 200 24.97 14.40 34.90
CA TRP A 200 23.79 14.91 34.20
C TRP A 200 24.15 15.99 33.17
N LYS A 201 25.14 16.86 33.46
CA LYS A 201 25.62 17.87 32.49
C LYS A 201 26.26 17.23 31.25
N GLU A 202 27.01 16.16 31.41
CA GLU A 202 27.60 15.42 30.28
C GLU A 202 26.56 14.66 29.46
N GLU A 203 25.58 14.02 30.10
CA GLU A 203 24.46 13.35 29.42
C GLU A 203 23.61 14.33 28.61
N VAL A 204 23.29 15.50 29.17
CA VAL A 204 22.54 16.56 28.46
C VAL A 204 23.33 17.07 27.26
N LYS A 205 24.65 17.23 27.38
CA LYS A 205 25.52 17.65 26.27
C LYS A 205 25.60 16.60 25.16
N SER A 206 25.70 15.32 25.51
CA SER A 206 25.64 14.19 24.56
C SER A 206 24.29 14.10 23.86
N MET A 207 23.20 14.32 24.59
CA MET A 207 21.84 14.32 24.05
C MET A 207 21.61 15.49 23.09
N ALA A 208 22.11 16.69 23.43
CA ALA A 208 22.06 17.87 22.56
C ALA A 208 22.84 17.67 21.25
N GLN A 209 24.01 17.02 21.30
CA GLN A 209 24.78 16.66 20.10
C GLN A 209 24.03 15.66 19.21
N LYS A 210 23.42 14.62 19.80
CA LYS A 210 22.58 13.66 19.05
C LYS A 210 21.37 14.35 18.43
N GLN A 211 20.74 15.28 19.14
CA GLN A 211 19.60 16.05 18.64
C GLN A 211 19.99 16.97 17.48
N LEU A 212 21.20 17.54 17.50
CA LEU A 212 21.74 18.34 16.41
C LEU A 212 22.06 17.48 15.17
N ALA A 213 22.64 16.30 15.35
CA ALA A 213 22.89 15.35 14.27
C ALA A 213 21.58 14.93 13.58
N SER A 214 20.56 14.55 14.36
CA SER A 214 19.23 14.22 13.84
C SER A 214 18.57 15.39 13.09
N ARG A 215 18.78 16.64 13.53
CA ARG A 215 18.29 17.83 12.80
C ARG A 215 18.96 18.00 11.44
N LYS A 216 20.26 17.73 11.33
CA LYS A 216 21.01 17.76 10.06
C LYS A 216 20.52 16.65 9.12
N GLU A 217 20.32 15.45 9.63
CA GLU A 217 19.74 14.31 8.87
C GLU A 217 18.37 14.66 8.29
N ILE A 218 17.49 15.26 9.11
CA ILE A 218 16.16 15.70 8.68
C ILE A 218 16.25 16.79 7.59
N GLN A 219 17.20 17.72 7.70
CA GLN A 219 17.40 18.73 6.65
C GLN A 219 17.87 18.10 5.34
N PHE A 220 18.80 17.15 5.40
CA PHE A 220 19.27 16.42 4.21
C PHE A 220 18.14 15.63 3.53
N LEU A 221 17.33 14.90 4.30
CA LEU A 221 16.18 14.18 3.78
C LEU A 221 15.13 15.12 3.16
N LYS A 222 14.90 16.30 3.75
CA LYS A 222 14.00 17.31 3.18
C LYS A 222 14.51 17.83 1.83
N GLN A 223 15.82 18.03 1.68
CA GLN A 223 16.42 18.43 0.41
C GLN A 223 16.23 17.34 -0.65
N ARG A 224 16.53 16.08 -0.30
CA ARG A 224 16.35 14.91 -1.19
C ARG A 224 14.90 14.75 -1.67
N ILE A 225 13.93 14.95 -0.78
CA ILE A 225 12.49 14.95 -1.11
C ILE A 225 12.15 16.10 -2.08
N GLY A 226 12.76 17.27 -1.89
CA GLY A 226 12.59 18.41 -2.80
C GLY A 226 13.06 18.10 -4.22
N GLU A 227 14.25 17.51 -4.35
CA GLU A 227 14.82 17.06 -5.63
C GLU A 227 13.93 16.02 -6.31
N MET A 228 13.53 14.98 -5.58
CA MET A 228 12.64 13.93 -6.11
C MET A 228 11.28 14.48 -6.56
N ASN A 229 10.69 15.43 -5.83
CA ASN A 229 9.45 16.08 -6.23
C ASN A 229 9.60 16.91 -7.52
N LYS A 230 10.78 17.53 -7.73
CA LYS A 230 11.07 18.26 -8.98
C LYS A 230 11.11 17.30 -10.17
N SER A 231 11.84 16.18 -10.04
CA SER A 231 11.89 15.14 -11.08
C SER A 231 10.51 14.53 -11.35
N HIS A 232 9.70 14.30 -10.30
CA HIS A 232 8.32 13.83 -10.48
C HIS A 232 7.47 14.82 -11.29
N SER A 233 7.60 16.13 -11.00
CA SER A 233 6.88 17.15 -11.77
C SER A 233 7.31 17.20 -13.25
N GLU A 234 8.58 16.97 -13.54
CA GLU A 234 9.09 16.89 -14.92
C GLU A 234 8.55 15.64 -15.65
N LEU A 235 8.52 14.49 -14.97
CA LEU A 235 7.91 13.27 -15.52
C LEU A 235 6.41 13.43 -15.78
N GLU A 236 5.67 14.07 -14.86
CA GLU A 236 4.24 14.36 -15.06
C GLU A 236 4.00 15.22 -16.31
N LYS A 237 4.86 16.20 -16.58
CA LYS A 237 4.78 17.02 -17.81
C LYS A 237 5.01 16.17 -19.06
N LYS A 238 6.02 15.31 -19.06
CA LYS A 238 6.31 14.40 -20.18
C LYS A 238 5.16 13.44 -20.45
N VAL A 239 4.54 12.88 -19.39
CA VAL A 239 3.37 12.01 -19.53
C VAL A 239 2.20 12.77 -20.17
N PHE A 240 1.96 14.01 -19.75
CA PHE A 240 0.90 14.84 -20.33
C PHE A 240 1.17 15.14 -21.82
N GLU A 241 2.41 15.43 -22.18
CA GLU A 241 2.81 15.67 -23.57
C GLU A 241 2.63 14.43 -24.45
N LEU A 242 3.06 13.26 -23.97
CA LEU A 242 2.84 11.98 -24.66
C LEU A 242 1.36 11.63 -24.81
N GLN A 243 0.53 11.96 -23.82
CA GLN A 243 -0.92 11.77 -23.91
C GLN A 243 -1.55 12.64 -25.00
N ASN A 244 -1.12 13.90 -25.13
CA ASN A 244 -1.59 14.79 -26.20
C ASN A 244 -1.13 14.30 -27.57
N LEU A 245 0.11 13.83 -27.69
CA LEU A 245 0.63 13.28 -28.94
C LEU A 245 -0.11 12.00 -29.36
N LEU A 246 -0.41 11.09 -28.41
CA LEU A 246 -1.23 9.93 -28.68
C LEU A 246 -2.64 10.30 -29.15
N ALA A 247 -3.26 11.34 -28.55
CA ALA A 247 -4.57 11.81 -28.96
C ALA A 247 -4.56 12.33 -30.42
N THR A 248 -3.54 13.08 -30.82
CA THR A 248 -3.43 13.59 -32.21
C THR A 248 -3.14 12.47 -33.21
N HIS A 249 -2.31 11.49 -32.88
CA HIS A 249 -2.10 10.31 -33.74
C HIS A 249 -3.37 9.48 -33.88
N THR A 250 -4.14 9.33 -32.80
CA THR A 250 -5.43 8.61 -32.84
C THR A 250 -6.45 9.33 -33.74
N GLU A 251 -6.47 10.66 -33.74
CA GLU A 251 -7.32 11.45 -34.62
C GLU A 251 -6.91 11.30 -36.10
N LYS A 252 -5.61 11.35 -36.39
CA LYS A 252 -5.08 11.11 -37.75
C LYS A 252 -5.40 9.71 -38.27
N LEU A 253 -5.32 8.68 -37.43
CA LEU A 253 -5.70 7.31 -37.80
C LEU A 253 -7.18 7.22 -38.19
N LYS A 254 -8.07 7.85 -37.41
CA LYS A 254 -9.50 7.90 -37.75
C LYS A 254 -9.77 8.62 -39.06
N GLU A 255 -9.03 9.69 -39.34
CA GLU A 255 -9.15 10.42 -40.61
C GLU A 255 -8.67 9.55 -41.79
N GLN A 256 -7.59 8.79 -41.61
CA GLN A 256 -7.11 7.83 -42.62
C GLN A 256 -8.09 6.68 -42.85
N ASP A 257 -8.66 6.11 -41.79
CA ASP A 257 -9.70 5.07 -41.88
C ASP A 257 -10.94 5.57 -42.62
N LEU A 258 -11.36 6.82 -42.36
CA LEU A 258 -12.48 7.44 -43.08
C LEU A 258 -12.17 7.61 -44.58
N LYS A 259 -10.95 8.05 -44.91
CA LYS A 259 -10.50 8.16 -46.31
C LYS A 259 -10.45 6.80 -47.00
N LEU A 260 -9.95 5.77 -46.32
CA LEU A 260 -9.94 4.40 -46.83
C LEU A 260 -11.35 3.85 -47.04
N GLY A 261 -12.29 4.13 -46.12
CA GLY A 261 -13.70 3.75 -46.27
C GLY A 261 -14.37 4.41 -47.49
N VAL A 262 -14.08 5.68 -47.76
CA VAL A 262 -14.58 6.38 -48.96
C VAL A 262 -13.99 5.77 -50.23
N VAL A 263 -12.70 5.43 -50.24
CA VAL A 263 -12.06 4.75 -51.37
C VAL A 263 -12.67 3.36 -51.60
N HIS A 264 -12.90 2.59 -50.54
CA HIS A 264 -13.56 1.28 -50.62
C HIS A 264 -14.97 1.40 -51.21
N HIS A 265 -15.73 2.40 -50.78
CA HIS A 265 -17.07 2.65 -51.31
C HIS A 265 -17.06 3.13 -52.78
N LEU A 266 -16.09 3.97 -53.16
CA LEU A 266 -15.89 4.36 -54.56
C LEU A 266 -15.50 3.16 -55.45
N VAL A 267 -14.70 2.23 -54.93
CA VAL A 267 -14.33 1.00 -55.63
C VAL A 267 -15.56 0.11 -55.81
N GLU A 268 -16.37 -0.10 -54.76
CA GLU A 268 -17.62 -0.87 -54.84
C GLU A 268 -18.61 -0.31 -55.87
N ILE A 269 -18.79 1.01 -55.91
CA ILE A 269 -19.67 1.67 -56.89
C ILE A 269 -19.14 1.51 -58.32
N LYS A 270 -17.82 1.42 -58.51
CA LYS A 270 -17.17 1.33 -59.82
C LYS A 270 -17.00 -0.10 -60.33
N THR A 271 -17.06 -1.12 -59.46
CA THR A 271 -16.86 -2.53 -59.83
C THR A 271 -18.14 -3.37 -59.91
N GLY A 272 -19.29 -2.90 -59.43
CA GLY A 272 -20.61 -3.48 -59.76
C GLY A 272 -20.76 -5.00 -59.55
N VAL A 273 -20.14 -5.59 -58.52
CA VAL A 273 -20.26 -7.02 -58.20
C VAL A 273 -20.41 -7.22 -56.69
N SER A 274 -21.52 -7.82 -56.28
CA SER A 274 -21.71 -8.40 -54.94
C SER A 274 -20.94 -9.72 -54.84
N PRO A 275 -20.23 -10.03 -53.73
CA PRO A 275 -19.55 -11.31 -53.60
C PRO A 275 -20.49 -12.34 -52.96
N THR A 276 -20.83 -13.37 -53.73
CA THR A 276 -21.21 -14.70 -53.22
C THR A 276 -20.10 -15.69 -53.52
N MET A 277 -20.03 -16.72 -52.68
CA MET A 277 -19.38 -18.04 -52.82
C MET A 277 -18.12 -18.29 -51.97
N ASP A 278 -18.40 -19.06 -50.91
CA ASP A 278 -17.64 -20.16 -50.29
C ASP A 278 -16.36 -20.65 -50.99
N VAL A 279 -15.27 -20.75 -50.20
CA VAL A 279 -14.23 -21.78 -50.35
C VAL A 279 -13.69 -22.18 -48.96
N LEU A 280 -13.78 -23.48 -48.63
CA LEU A 280 -13.17 -24.16 -47.48
C LEU A 280 -11.67 -24.50 -47.75
N PRO A 281 -10.85 -24.96 -46.78
CA PRO A 281 -9.50 -24.45 -46.51
C PRO A 281 -8.37 -25.38 -46.99
N PRO A 282 -7.10 -24.99 -46.75
CA PRO A 282 -6.11 -25.94 -46.27
C PRO A 282 -5.48 -25.52 -44.94
N THR A 283 -5.18 -26.54 -44.15
CA THR A 283 -4.59 -26.51 -42.82
C THR A 283 -3.06 -26.35 -42.90
N VAL A 284 -2.47 -25.63 -41.93
CA VAL A 284 -1.23 -25.93 -41.16
C VAL A 284 -0.39 -24.66 -40.87
N THR A 285 -0.54 -24.22 -39.59
CA THR A 285 0.41 -23.61 -38.64
C THR A 285 1.40 -22.51 -39.07
N SER A 286 1.27 -21.32 -38.47
CA SER A 286 1.95 -20.84 -37.23
C SER A 286 2.26 -19.33 -37.28
N ASP A 287 1.85 -18.68 -36.19
CA ASP A 287 2.37 -17.45 -35.57
C ASP A 287 1.94 -16.04 -36.03
N ASP A 288 1.48 -15.32 -35.00
CA ASP A 288 1.47 -13.88 -34.74
C ASP A 288 0.70 -12.95 -35.69
N THR A 289 -0.45 -12.46 -35.21
CA THR A 289 -0.58 -11.10 -34.66
C THR A 289 -2.07 -10.76 -34.53
N THR A 290 -2.55 -10.74 -33.28
CA THR A 290 -3.92 -10.39 -32.92
C THR A 290 -4.19 -8.91 -33.21
N THR A 291 -5.05 -8.67 -34.20
CA THR A 291 -5.79 -7.44 -34.43
C THR A 291 -6.56 -7.02 -33.17
N VAL A 292 -6.18 -5.89 -32.57
CA VAL A 292 -6.92 -5.23 -31.50
C VAL A 292 -7.99 -4.35 -32.15
N THR A 293 -9.24 -4.82 -32.13
CA THR A 293 -10.41 -3.98 -32.40
C THR A 293 -10.63 -2.99 -31.26
N VAL A 294 -10.33 -1.73 -31.53
CA VAL A 294 -10.61 -0.58 -30.65
C VAL A 294 -12.04 -0.11 -30.90
N THR A 295 -12.98 -0.59 -30.09
CA THR A 295 -14.28 0.08 -29.92
C THR A 295 -14.74 -0.10 -28.47
N GLU A 296 -15.22 1.01 -27.90
CA GLU A 296 -15.74 1.17 -26.53
C GLU A 296 -14.72 1.31 -25.39
N VAL A 297 -13.97 2.42 -25.39
CA VAL A 297 -13.58 3.10 -24.14
C VAL A 297 -14.10 4.53 -24.19
N LYS A 298 -15.40 4.71 -23.96
CA LYS A 298 -15.98 6.06 -23.81
C LYS A 298 -17.21 6.10 -22.90
N ALA A 299 -17.13 5.49 -21.72
CA ALA A 299 -18.09 5.71 -20.64
C ALA A 299 -17.61 5.14 -19.29
N ASN A 300 -16.55 5.70 -18.67
CA ASN A 300 -16.37 5.71 -17.20
C ASN A 300 -15.04 6.30 -16.72
N LEU A 301 -14.74 7.57 -17.04
CA LEU A 301 -13.66 8.30 -16.34
C LEU A 301 -14.01 9.78 -16.14
N GLN A 302 -15.13 10.05 -15.47
CA GLN A 302 -15.30 11.27 -14.67
C GLN A 302 -16.09 10.93 -13.41
N PRO A 303 -15.39 10.68 -12.29
CA PRO A 303 -15.59 11.57 -11.14
C PRO A 303 -14.36 11.76 -10.22
N SER A 304 -13.11 11.65 -10.70
CA SER A 304 -11.91 11.78 -9.83
C SER A 304 -11.22 13.17 -9.86
N ILE A 305 -11.47 13.98 -10.89
CA ILE A 305 -10.74 15.26 -11.09
C ILE A 305 -11.27 16.39 -10.18
N LYS A 306 -12.56 16.38 -9.81
CA LYS A 306 -13.15 17.42 -8.93
C LYS A 306 -12.67 17.30 -7.48
N LYS A 307 -12.49 16.08 -6.94
CA LYS A 307 -11.98 15.87 -5.57
C LYS A 307 -10.50 16.28 -5.40
N ARG A 308 -9.66 16.09 -6.43
CA ARG A 308 -8.22 16.42 -6.36
C ARG A 308 -7.94 17.94 -6.40
N ARG A 309 -8.75 18.72 -7.12
CA ARG A 309 -8.67 20.21 -7.10
C ARG A 309 -9.05 20.79 -5.73
N GLN A 310 -9.95 20.14 -4.99
CA GLN A 310 -10.39 20.59 -3.67
C GLN A 310 -9.29 20.38 -2.61
N VAL A 311 -8.56 19.27 -2.67
CA VAL A 311 -7.42 18.99 -1.76
C VAL A 311 -6.24 19.93 -2.00
N ARG A 312 -5.94 20.30 -3.26
CA ARG A 312 -4.89 21.29 -3.56
C ARG A 312 -5.23 22.70 -3.04
N ARG A 313 -6.49 23.15 -3.15
CA ARG A 313 -6.93 24.46 -2.62
C ARG A 313 -6.90 24.55 -1.09
N ILE A 314 -7.13 23.44 -0.37
CA ILE A 314 -7.08 23.40 1.10
C ILE A 314 -5.63 23.52 1.60
N ASN A 315 -4.68 22.84 0.95
CA ASN A 315 -3.26 22.92 1.32
C ASN A 315 -2.65 24.32 1.10
N ASP A 316 -3.04 25.02 0.03
CA ASP A 316 -2.54 26.39 -0.23
C ASP A 316 -3.13 27.43 0.75
N ARG A 317 -4.37 27.24 1.22
CA ARG A 317 -4.97 28.11 2.26
C ARG A 317 -4.30 27.92 3.62
N CYS A 318 -3.96 26.68 4.01
CA CYS A 318 -3.22 26.43 5.25
C CYS A 318 -1.80 26.99 5.21
N ARG A 319 -1.11 26.88 4.07
CA ARG A 319 0.26 27.38 3.92
C ARG A 319 0.36 28.91 3.95
N LYS A 320 -0.70 29.63 3.55
CA LYS A 320 -0.77 31.10 3.64
C LYS A 320 -1.12 31.62 5.04
N ARG A 321 -1.83 30.83 5.87
CA ARG A 321 -2.14 31.21 7.27
C ARG A 321 -0.96 31.05 8.23
N LEU A 322 -0.02 30.16 7.94
CA LEU A 322 1.19 29.94 8.75
C LEU A 322 2.34 30.93 8.49
N LYS A 323 2.18 31.86 7.53
CA LYS A 323 3.17 32.91 7.24
C LYS A 323 2.77 34.29 7.77
N LYS A 324 1.68 34.40 8.54
CA LYS A 324 1.13 35.69 8.98
C LYS A 324 0.98 35.86 10.50
N ASN A 325 1.60 34.98 11.30
CA ASN A 325 1.72 35.14 12.75
C ASN A 325 3.18 35.10 13.15
#